data_AF-A0A2D4KI45-F1
#
_entry.id   AF-A0A2D4KI45-F1
#
_cell.length_a   1.000
_cell.length_b   1.000
_cell.length_c   1.000
_cell.angle_alpha   90.00
_cell.angle_beta   90.00
_cell.angle_gamma   90.00
#
_symmetry.space_group_name_H-M   'P 1'
#
loop_
_entity.id
_entity.type
_entity.pdbx_description
1 polymer ?
#
loop_
_entity_poly.entity_id
_entity_poly.type
_entity_poly.pdbx_seq_one_letter_code
_entity_poly.pdbx_strand_id
1 'polypeptide(L)'
;LLLSDNYPSPWKQTIDRKLGSYGLSPIFLMSLGFDQAKQVVINRMKDMEYQEELNRLARHSRVRIKQGVWESARYLKDLISPKQRIAFFRARFNILPSALLQGRYKKTPIAERVCICGKGEVEDISHVLLYCELYRIYRLLYILPLLERLPRRPDNFYVDFLLQDSNPTITYAVARFCVAAMSTRKK
;
A
#
# COMPACT_ATOMS: atom_id res chain seq x y z
N LEU A 1 0.68 -59.52 4.37
CA LEU A 1 0.59 -58.62 3.21
C LEU A 1 -0.40 -57.52 3.56
N LEU A 2 0.09 -56.34 3.98
CA LEU A 2 -0.76 -55.16 4.14
C LEU A 2 -1.13 -54.72 2.72
N LEU A 3 -2.38 -54.92 2.33
CA LEU A 3 -2.94 -54.36 1.11
C LEU A 3 -2.90 -52.83 1.25
N SER A 4 -1.86 -52.20 0.69
CA SER A 4 -1.89 -50.76 0.47
C SER A 4 -2.95 -50.51 -0.60
N ASP A 5 -4.12 -50.08 -0.15
CA ASP A 5 -5.21 -49.71 -1.05
C ASP A 5 -4.74 -48.49 -1.86
N ASN A 6 -4.30 -48.75 -3.10
CA ASN A 6 -3.79 -47.74 -4.03
C ASN A 6 -4.93 -46.99 -4.73
N TYR A 7 -6.18 -47.08 -4.23
CA TYR A 7 -7.29 -46.34 -4.78
C TYR A 7 -7.14 -44.84 -4.50
N PRO A 8 -6.92 -43.98 -5.52
CA PRO A 8 -6.78 -42.56 -5.31
C PRO A 8 -8.18 -41.98 -5.11
N SER A 9 -8.64 -41.97 -3.85
CA SER A 9 -9.92 -41.36 -3.45
C SER A 9 -10.12 -40.02 -4.18
N PRO A 10 -11.29 -39.78 -4.81
CA PRO A 10 -11.59 -38.49 -5.45
C PRO A 10 -11.38 -37.29 -4.51
N TRP A 11 -11.58 -37.53 -3.21
CA TRP A 11 -11.30 -36.57 -2.15
C TRP A 11 -9.81 -36.25 -2.02
N LYS A 12 -8.95 -37.28 -2.06
CA LYS A 12 -7.49 -37.12 -2.04
C LYS A 12 -7.01 -36.32 -3.25
N GLN A 13 -7.47 -36.66 -4.45
CA GLN A 13 -7.12 -35.91 -5.67
C GLN A 13 -7.55 -34.44 -5.60
N THR A 14 -8.71 -34.17 -4.99
CA THR A 14 -9.22 -32.81 -4.79
C THR A 14 -8.37 -32.03 -3.80
N ILE A 15 -7.98 -32.64 -2.67
CA ILE A 15 -7.06 -32.04 -1.71
C ILE A 15 -5.70 -31.79 -2.36
N ASP A 16 -5.12 -32.76 -3.04
CA ASP A 16 -3.79 -32.67 -3.66
C ASP A 16 -3.74 -31.54 -4.69
N ARG A 17 -4.79 -31.42 -5.52
CA ARG A 17 -4.95 -30.31 -6.46
C ARG A 17 -5.08 -28.96 -5.77
N LYS A 18 -5.81 -28.89 -4.64
CA LYS A 18 -5.96 -27.65 -3.88
C LYS A 18 -4.65 -27.24 -3.22
N LEU A 19 -3.91 -28.18 -2.62
CA LEU A 19 -2.58 -27.96 -2.07
C LEU A 19 -1.61 -27.50 -3.17
N GLY A 20 -1.64 -28.14 -4.34
CA GLY A 20 -0.89 -27.72 -5.52
C GLY A 20 -1.22 -26.29 -5.97
N SER A 21 -2.49 -25.88 -5.91
CA SER A 21 -2.89 -24.49 -6.20
C SER A 21 -2.31 -23.46 -5.21
N TYR A 22 -1.94 -23.91 -4.00
CA TYR A 22 -1.25 -23.09 -3.00
C TYR A 22 0.29 -23.20 -3.12
N GLY A 23 0.81 -23.96 -4.09
CA GLY A 23 2.23 -24.22 -4.26
C GLY A 23 2.80 -25.20 -3.22
N LEU A 24 1.94 -25.99 -2.57
CA LEU A 24 2.36 -27.01 -1.61
C LEU A 24 2.43 -28.38 -2.29
N SER A 25 3.51 -29.12 -2.03
CA SER A 25 3.68 -30.49 -2.51
C SER A 25 2.98 -31.46 -1.54
N PRO A 26 1.99 -32.24 -2.00
CA PRO A 26 1.35 -33.26 -1.15
C PRO A 26 2.35 -34.31 -0.65
N ILE A 27 3.32 -34.71 -1.49
CA ILE A 27 4.37 -35.68 -1.12
C ILE A 27 5.22 -35.13 0.03
N PHE A 28 5.60 -33.85 -0.04
CA PHE A 28 6.33 -33.19 1.03
C PHE A 28 5.51 -33.14 2.33
N LEU A 29 4.24 -32.76 2.26
CA LEU A 29 3.37 -32.71 3.44
C LEU A 29 3.16 -34.09 4.08
N MET A 30 3.05 -35.15 3.28
CA MET A 30 2.95 -36.53 3.76
C MET A 30 4.25 -37.04 4.39
N SER A 31 5.40 -36.43 4.07
CA SER A 31 6.68 -36.74 4.72
C SER A 31 6.82 -36.09 6.12
N LEU A 32 5.92 -35.17 6.47
CA LEU A 32 5.89 -34.48 7.76
C LEU A 32 4.90 -35.18 8.72
N GLY A 33 5.10 -34.98 10.02
CA GLY A 33 4.06 -35.32 11.01
C GLY A 33 2.82 -34.43 10.85
N PHE A 34 1.65 -34.91 11.28
CA PHE A 34 0.37 -34.21 11.11
C PHE A 34 0.41 -32.74 11.57
N ASP A 35 0.94 -32.48 12.77
CA ASP A 35 0.97 -31.12 13.33
C ASP A 35 1.88 -30.18 12.51
N GLN A 36 2.99 -30.70 12.01
CA GLN A 36 3.91 -29.93 11.16
C GLN A 36 3.29 -29.64 9.80
N ALA A 37 2.70 -30.65 9.16
CA ALA A 37 1.99 -30.48 7.88
C ALA A 37 0.84 -29.47 8.01
N LYS A 38 0.06 -29.56 9.08
CA LYS A 38 -1.01 -28.61 9.41
C LYS A 38 -0.46 -27.19 9.55
N GLN A 39 0.64 -26.99 10.27
CA GLN A 39 1.23 -25.67 10.45
C GLN A 39 1.76 -25.07 9.15
N VAL A 40 2.37 -25.89 8.27
CA VAL A 40 2.83 -25.45 6.94
C VAL A 40 1.66 -24.97 6.09
N VAL A 41 0.54 -25.72 6.06
CA VAL A 41 -0.66 -25.33 5.31
C VAL A 41 -1.25 -24.02 5.86
N ILE A 42 -1.38 -23.90 7.18
CA ILE A 42 -1.90 -22.67 7.83
C ILE A 42 -1.02 -21.47 7.52
N ASN A 43 0.31 -21.60 7.64
CA ASN A 43 1.24 -20.52 7.35
C ASN A 43 1.14 -20.10 5.88
N ARG A 44 1.05 -21.07 4.97
CA ARG A 44 0.91 -20.77 3.54
C ARG A 44 -0.37 -20.02 3.22
N MET A 45 -1.50 -20.41 3.82
CA MET A 45 -2.76 -19.70 3.66
C MET A 45 -2.66 -18.25 4.17
N LYS A 46 -2.07 -18.04 5.35
CA LYS A 46 -1.82 -16.69 5.89
C LYS A 46 -0.93 -15.85 4.98
N ASP A 47 0.12 -16.45 4.42
CA ASP A 47 1.02 -15.75 3.49
C ASP A 47 0.30 -15.34 2.20
N MET A 48 -0.58 -16.20 1.67
CA MET A 48 -1.38 -15.89 0.47
C MET A 48 -2.37 -14.76 0.73
N GLU A 49 -3.10 -14.81 1.85
CA GLU A 49 -4.01 -13.73 2.26
C GLU A 49 -3.25 -12.41 2.42
N TYR A 50 -2.08 -12.44 3.05
CA TYR A 50 -1.21 -11.26 3.19
C TYR A 50 -0.74 -10.72 1.84
N GLN A 51 -0.31 -11.59 0.92
CA GLN A 51 0.09 -11.19 -0.43
C GLN A 51 -1.06 -10.54 -1.21
N GLU A 52 -2.26 -11.10 -1.10
CA GLU A 52 -3.45 -10.55 -1.74
C GLU A 52 -3.80 -9.17 -1.16
N GLU A 53 -3.76 -9.01 0.16
CA GLU A 53 -3.97 -7.74 0.83
C GLU A 53 -2.93 -6.69 0.42
N LEU A 54 -1.64 -7.07 0.37
CA LEU A 54 -0.57 -6.22 -0.13
C LEU A 54 -0.78 -5.80 -1.59
N ASN A 55 -1.31 -6.68 -2.44
CA ASN A 55 -1.59 -6.38 -3.84
C ASN A 55 -2.77 -5.42 -4.02
N ARG A 56 -3.72 -5.41 -3.09
CA ARG A 56 -4.84 -4.46 -3.08
C ARG A 56 -4.42 -3.06 -2.60
N LEU A 57 -3.38 -2.96 -1.78
CA LEU A 57 -2.89 -1.69 -1.23
C LEU A 57 -1.81 -1.07 -2.11
N ALA A 58 -1.88 0.25 -2.31
CA ALA A 58 -0.77 0.99 -2.92
C ALA A 58 0.51 0.80 -2.09
N ARG A 59 1.67 0.70 -2.76
CA ARG A 59 2.93 0.34 -2.11
C ARG A 59 3.27 1.27 -0.94
N HIS A 60 3.02 2.57 -1.12
CA HIS A 60 3.19 3.58 -0.08
C HIS A 60 2.18 3.50 1.07
N SER A 61 1.03 2.83 0.91
CA SER A 61 0.04 2.62 1.98
C SER A 61 0.35 1.40 2.86
N ARG A 62 1.38 0.61 2.52
CA ARG A 62 1.71 -0.64 3.22
C ARG A 62 2.29 -0.36 4.61
N VAL A 63 1.79 -1.05 5.62
CA VAL A 63 2.35 -1.08 6.97
C VAL A 63 3.42 -2.18 7.01
N ARG A 64 4.53 -1.95 7.73
CA ARG A 64 5.56 -2.98 7.90
C ARG A 64 5.06 -4.00 8.91
N ILE A 65 5.07 -5.26 8.51
CA ILE A 65 4.85 -6.40 9.40
C ILE A 65 6.19 -7.09 9.55
N LYS A 66 6.67 -7.21 10.79
CA LYS A 66 7.92 -7.92 11.09
C LYS A 66 7.58 -9.11 11.97
N GLN A 67 7.86 -10.32 11.48
CA GLN A 67 7.66 -11.58 12.23
C GLN A 67 6.22 -11.73 12.80
N GLY A 68 5.21 -11.29 12.04
CA GLY A 68 3.80 -11.35 12.46
C GLY A 68 3.38 -10.28 13.48
N VAL A 69 4.27 -9.36 13.86
CA VAL A 69 3.95 -8.21 14.71
C VAL A 69 3.79 -6.96 13.84
N TRP A 70 2.71 -6.24 14.07
CA TRP A 70 2.46 -4.93 13.47
C TRP A 70 3.47 -3.92 14.02
N GLU A 71 4.37 -3.43 13.18
CA GLU A 71 5.22 -2.31 13.56
C GLU A 71 4.45 -1.00 13.35
N SER A 72 4.48 -0.14 14.37
CA SER A 72 4.01 1.23 14.25
C SER A 72 4.78 1.95 13.14
N ALA A 73 4.08 2.71 12.30
CA ALA A 73 4.69 3.49 11.23
C ALA A 73 5.72 4.50 11.79
N ARG A 74 6.83 4.72 11.07
CA ARG A 74 7.95 5.52 11.57
C ARG A 74 7.57 6.98 11.75
N TYR A 75 6.77 7.53 10.83
CA TYR A 75 6.25 8.89 10.94
C TYR A 75 5.47 9.17 12.23
N LEU A 76 4.94 8.14 12.92
CA LEU A 76 4.26 8.34 14.20
C LEU A 76 5.23 8.72 15.33
N LYS A 77 6.50 8.31 15.20
CA LYS A 77 7.59 8.66 16.11
C LYS A 77 8.36 9.89 15.62
N ASP A 78 8.66 9.94 14.33
CA ASP A 78 9.57 10.95 13.74
C ASP A 78 8.92 12.33 13.61
N LEU A 79 7.61 12.39 13.33
CA LEU A 79 6.90 13.66 13.22
C LEU A 79 6.36 14.07 14.59
N ILE A 80 6.88 15.18 15.13
CA ILE A 80 6.47 15.69 16.46
C ILE A 80 5.04 16.26 16.42
N SER A 81 4.66 16.94 15.33
CA SER A 81 3.34 17.60 15.26
C SER A 81 2.21 16.60 14.93
N PRO A 82 1.12 16.57 15.70
CA PRO A 82 -0.07 15.78 15.36
C PRO A 82 -0.64 16.13 13.98
N LYS A 83 -0.59 17.42 13.59
CA LYS A 83 -1.07 17.89 12.28
C LYS A 83 -0.25 17.30 11.14
N GLN A 84 1.07 17.20 11.30
CA GLN A 84 1.96 16.58 10.32
C GLN A 84 1.69 15.09 10.19
N ARG A 85 1.53 14.37 11.32
CA ARG A 85 1.18 12.95 11.33
C ARG A 85 -0.13 12.67 10.56
N ILE A 86 -1.17 13.46 10.84
CA ILE A 86 -2.46 13.33 10.16
C ILE A 86 -2.34 13.64 8.67
N ALA A 87 -1.63 14.72 8.31
CA ALA A 87 -1.49 15.11 6.90
C ALA A 87 -0.72 14.06 6.09
N PHE A 88 0.39 13.54 6.64
CA PHE A 88 1.18 12.49 6.01
C PHE A 88 0.42 11.17 5.91
N PHE A 89 -0.27 10.76 6.98
CA PHE A 89 -1.19 9.61 6.94
C PHE A 89 -2.22 9.77 5.83
N ARG A 90 -2.87 10.93 5.71
CA ARG A 90 -3.87 11.16 4.67
C ARG A 90 -3.32 11.05 3.25
N ALA A 91 -2.09 11.53 3.05
CA ALA A 91 -1.38 11.37 1.78
C ALA A 91 -1.10 9.89 1.48
N ARG A 92 -0.55 9.14 2.44
CA ARG A 92 -0.24 7.71 2.29
C ARG A 92 -1.44 6.85 1.94
N PHE A 93 -2.63 7.19 2.39
CA PHE A 93 -3.86 6.43 2.12
C PHE A 93 -4.72 7.05 1.01
N ASN A 94 -4.21 8.05 0.29
CA ASN A 94 -4.93 8.75 -0.77
C ASN A 94 -6.33 9.24 -0.30
N ILE A 95 -6.34 9.88 0.88
CA ILE A 95 -7.49 10.47 1.56
C ILE A 95 -7.21 11.92 1.97
N LEU A 96 -6.35 12.62 1.23
CA LEU A 96 -6.28 14.07 1.31
C LEU A 96 -7.63 14.67 0.91
N PRO A 97 -8.01 15.85 1.44
CA PRO A 97 -9.16 16.58 0.93
C PRO A 97 -8.95 16.85 -0.57
N SER A 98 -9.70 16.17 -1.42
CA SER A 98 -9.62 16.26 -2.88
C SER A 98 -10.96 15.87 -3.51
N ALA A 99 -11.12 16.18 -4.79
CA ALA A 99 -12.24 15.72 -5.60
C ALA A 99 -12.28 14.20 -5.68
N LEU A 100 -11.11 13.54 -5.65
CA LEU A 100 -11.04 12.08 -5.56
C LEU A 100 -11.72 11.54 -4.30
N LEU A 101 -11.40 12.10 -3.12
CA LEU A 101 -12.00 11.67 -1.87
C LEU A 101 -13.51 11.98 -1.83
N GLN A 102 -13.91 13.18 -2.23
CA GLN A 102 -15.33 13.56 -2.26
C GLN A 102 -16.13 12.69 -3.23
N GLY A 103 -15.58 12.40 -4.40
CA GLY A 103 -16.21 11.54 -5.40
C GLY A 103 -16.36 10.08 -4.95
N ARG A 104 -15.49 9.58 -4.06
CA ARG A 104 -15.70 8.26 -3.42
C ARG A 104 -16.98 8.26 -2.59
N TYR A 105 -17.20 9.28 -1.76
CA TYR A 105 -18.40 9.39 -0.93
C TYR A 105 -19.66 9.63 -1.74
N LYS A 106 -19.56 10.47 -2.79
CA LYS A 106 -20.69 10.81 -3.67
C LYS A 106 -20.95 9.78 -4.78
N LYS A 107 -20.13 8.72 -4.87
CA LYS A 107 -20.16 7.73 -5.97
C LYS A 107 -20.01 8.33 -7.37
N THR A 108 -19.32 9.47 -7.48
CA THR A 108 -19.00 10.12 -8.76
C THR A 108 -18.02 9.25 -9.57
N PRO A 109 -18.18 9.07 -10.89
CA PRO A 109 -17.21 8.35 -11.74
C PRO A 109 -15.79 8.90 -11.61
N ILE A 110 -14.76 8.05 -11.73
CA ILE A 110 -13.36 8.47 -11.50
C ILE A 110 -12.92 9.61 -12.43
N ALA A 111 -13.35 9.57 -13.69
CA ALA A 111 -13.02 10.57 -14.71
C ALA A 111 -13.56 11.97 -14.37
N GLU A 112 -14.61 12.05 -13.56
CA GLU A 112 -15.24 13.32 -13.15
C GLU A 112 -14.66 13.88 -11.84
N ARG A 113 -13.73 13.16 -11.18
CA ARG A 113 -13.13 13.56 -9.90
C ARG A 113 -11.95 14.52 -10.12
N VAL A 114 -12.22 15.59 -10.84
CA VAL A 114 -11.24 16.53 -11.38
C VAL A 114 -10.81 17.57 -10.33
N CYS A 115 -9.53 17.93 -10.34
CA CYS A 115 -8.98 18.97 -9.47
C CYS A 115 -9.50 20.37 -9.85
N ILE A 116 -9.71 21.23 -8.86
CA ILE A 116 -10.08 22.64 -9.05
C ILE A 116 -8.90 23.52 -9.53
N CYS A 117 -7.75 22.94 -9.85
CA CYS A 117 -6.57 23.68 -10.32
C CYS A 117 -6.70 24.20 -11.75
N GLY A 118 -7.78 23.84 -12.45
CA GLY A 118 -8.06 24.29 -13.82
C GLY A 118 -7.47 23.43 -14.94
N LYS A 119 -6.73 22.35 -14.62
CA LYS A 119 -6.09 21.47 -15.62
C LYS A 119 -6.96 20.32 -16.15
N GLY A 120 -8.15 20.09 -15.59
CA GLY A 120 -9.03 19.02 -16.05
C GLY A 120 -8.59 17.60 -15.63
N GLU A 121 -7.58 17.47 -14.78
CA GLU A 121 -7.00 16.17 -14.37
C GLU A 121 -7.64 15.62 -13.10
N VAL A 122 -7.68 14.28 -12.99
CA VAL A 122 -8.14 13.58 -11.77
C VAL A 122 -7.26 13.97 -10.58
N GLU A 123 -7.88 14.35 -9.47
CA GLU A 123 -7.17 14.83 -8.29
C GLU A 123 -6.69 13.70 -7.36
N ASP A 124 -5.84 12.84 -7.90
CA ASP A 124 -5.17 11.80 -7.13
C ASP A 124 -3.90 12.30 -6.43
N ILE A 125 -3.25 11.40 -5.70
CA ILE A 125 -2.06 11.74 -4.92
C ILE A 125 -0.87 12.12 -5.81
N SER A 126 -0.76 11.55 -7.00
CA SER A 126 0.27 11.89 -7.99
C SER A 126 0.08 13.33 -8.43
N HIS A 127 -1.15 13.71 -8.80
CA HIS A 127 -1.49 15.08 -9.17
C HIS A 127 -1.15 16.06 -8.05
N VAL A 128 -1.62 15.78 -6.84
CA VAL A 128 -1.39 16.64 -5.67
C VAL A 128 0.13 16.84 -5.43
N LEU A 129 0.92 15.77 -5.41
CA LEU A 129 2.34 15.82 -5.07
C LEU A 129 3.23 16.37 -6.18
N LEU A 130 2.92 16.11 -7.45
CA LEU A 130 3.88 16.27 -8.55
C LEU A 130 3.57 17.44 -9.49
N TYR A 131 2.29 17.75 -9.76
CA TYR A 131 1.97 18.71 -10.84
C TYR A 131 0.77 19.65 -10.61
N CYS A 132 0.02 19.52 -9.50
CA CYS A 132 -1.10 20.40 -9.17
C CYS A 132 -0.69 21.87 -9.03
N GLU A 133 -1.29 22.78 -9.80
CA GLU A 133 -0.92 24.21 -9.77
C GLU A 133 -1.32 24.91 -8.48
N LEU A 134 -2.40 24.46 -7.82
CA LEU A 134 -2.83 25.01 -6.53
C LEU A 134 -1.75 24.90 -5.45
N TYR A 135 -0.89 23.89 -5.57
CA TYR A 135 0.15 23.58 -4.59
C TYR A 135 1.55 23.89 -5.10
N ARG A 136 1.68 24.59 -6.24
CA ARG A 136 2.97 24.85 -6.89
C ARG A 136 4.02 25.44 -5.95
N ILE A 137 3.65 26.47 -5.19
CA ILE A 137 4.57 27.15 -4.25
C ILE A 137 5.06 26.18 -3.18
N TYR A 138 4.16 25.39 -2.58
CA TYR A 138 4.55 24.42 -1.55
C TYR A 138 5.36 23.25 -2.13
N ARG A 139 5.05 22.84 -3.36
CA ARG A 139 5.80 21.79 -4.07
C ARG A 139 7.24 22.24 -4.33
N LEU A 140 7.43 23.48 -4.79
CA LEU A 140 8.75 24.10 -4.96
C LEU A 140 9.54 24.13 -3.64
N LEU A 141 8.89 24.45 -2.52
CA LEU A 141 9.54 24.56 -1.21
C LEU A 141 9.92 23.21 -0.60
N TYR A 142 9.06 22.19 -0.72
CA TYR A 142 9.16 20.97 0.09
C TYR A 142 9.36 19.68 -0.70
N ILE A 143 8.93 19.62 -1.96
CA ILE A 143 8.94 18.38 -2.74
C ILE A 143 10.05 18.39 -3.78
N LEU A 144 10.15 19.43 -4.61
CA LEU A 144 11.12 19.48 -5.70
C LEU A 144 12.58 19.30 -5.24
N PRO A 145 13.04 19.90 -4.12
CA PRO A 145 14.41 19.68 -3.64
C PRO A 145 14.74 18.20 -3.35
N LEU A 146 13.72 17.38 -3.05
CA LEU A 146 13.88 15.94 -2.83
C LEU A 146 14.03 15.15 -4.13
N LEU A 147 13.50 15.69 -5.24
CA LEU A 147 13.42 15.03 -6.54
C LEU A 147 14.56 15.43 -7.49
N GLU A 148 15.22 16.56 -7.25
CA GLU A 148 16.32 17.09 -8.10
C GLU A 148 17.42 16.06 -8.39
N ARG A 149 17.72 15.19 -7.41
CA ARG A 149 18.77 14.16 -7.53
C ARG A 149 18.29 12.85 -8.17
N LEU A 150 17.03 12.77 -8.57
CA LEU A 150 16.38 11.57 -9.10
C LEU A 150 15.70 11.87 -10.44
N PRO A 151 16.42 12.32 -11.48
CA PRO A 151 15.79 12.70 -12.74
C PRO A 151 15.20 11.50 -13.49
N ARG A 152 14.17 11.77 -14.31
CA ARG A 152 13.60 10.85 -15.32
C ARG A 152 13.06 9.54 -14.73
N ARG A 153 12.34 9.62 -13.61
CA ARG A 153 11.60 8.47 -13.06
C ARG A 153 10.10 8.61 -13.37
N PRO A 154 9.36 7.51 -13.45
CA PRO A 154 7.91 7.55 -13.60
C PRO A 154 7.24 8.06 -12.31
N ASP A 155 6.04 8.63 -12.44
CA ASP A 155 5.31 9.25 -11.32
C ASP A 155 5.09 8.30 -10.13
N ASN A 156 4.75 7.03 -10.40
CA ASN A 156 4.57 6.02 -9.36
C ASN A 156 5.84 5.82 -8.52
N PHE A 157 7.03 5.92 -9.12
CA PHE A 157 8.28 5.87 -8.38
C PHE A 157 8.42 7.07 -7.45
N TYR A 158 8.11 8.28 -7.91
CA TYR A 158 8.20 9.48 -7.08
C TYR A 158 7.19 9.47 -5.93
N VAL A 159 5.95 9.08 -6.20
CA VAL A 159 4.91 8.95 -5.17
C VAL A 159 5.33 7.93 -4.12
N ASP A 160 5.82 6.77 -4.54
CA ASP A 160 6.30 5.76 -3.60
C ASP A 160 7.51 6.29 -2.81
N PHE A 161 8.50 6.89 -3.46
CA PHE A 161 9.68 7.48 -2.80
C PHE A 161 9.30 8.52 -1.73
N LEU A 162 8.35 9.41 -2.03
CA LEU A 162 7.90 10.46 -1.12
C LEU A 162 7.08 9.92 0.06
N LEU A 163 6.33 8.83 -0.13
CA LEU A 163 5.36 8.33 0.84
C LEU A 163 5.77 7.00 1.53
N GLN A 164 6.95 6.46 1.22
CA GLN A 164 7.44 5.17 1.75
C GLN A 164 7.71 5.17 3.26
N ASP A 165 7.82 6.34 3.91
CA ASP A 165 8.11 6.46 5.35
C ASP A 165 9.45 5.79 5.74
N SER A 166 10.43 5.83 4.84
CA SER A 166 11.74 5.19 5.02
C SER A 166 12.80 6.16 5.54
N ASN A 167 12.70 7.44 5.17
CA ASN A 167 13.63 8.51 5.53
C ASN A 167 12.87 9.63 6.28
N PRO A 168 13.29 10.01 7.50
CA PRO A 168 12.59 10.99 8.33
C PRO A 168 12.60 12.41 7.72
N THR A 169 13.67 12.80 7.01
CA THR A 169 13.77 14.11 6.35
C THR A 169 12.78 14.24 5.20
N ILE A 170 12.69 13.21 4.35
CA ILE A 170 11.69 13.15 3.27
C ILE A 170 10.29 13.19 3.87
N THR A 171 10.04 12.33 4.85
CA THR A 171 8.74 12.22 5.55
C THR A 171 8.32 13.57 6.15
N TYR A 172 9.25 14.28 6.79
CA TYR A 172 9.00 15.61 7.36
C TYR A 172 8.64 16.64 6.28
N ALA A 173 9.41 16.71 5.20
CA ALA A 173 9.17 17.64 4.10
C ALA A 173 7.82 17.38 3.41
N VAL A 174 7.49 16.12 3.14
CA VAL A 174 6.19 15.73 2.57
C VAL A 174 5.06 16.04 3.54
N ALA A 175 5.23 15.80 4.84
CA ALA A 175 4.22 16.16 5.83
C ALA A 175 3.98 17.69 5.88
N ARG A 176 5.02 18.51 5.78
CA ARG A 176 4.93 19.98 5.69
C ARG A 176 4.16 20.41 4.45
N PHE A 177 4.48 19.82 3.30
CA PHE A 177 3.74 20.02 2.05
C PHE A 177 2.25 19.69 2.24
N CYS A 178 1.92 18.51 2.76
CA CYS A 178 0.54 18.07 2.92
C CYS A 178 -0.26 18.96 3.88
N VAL A 179 0.35 19.44 4.98
CA VAL A 179 -0.31 20.40 5.90
C VAL A 179 -0.66 21.69 5.17
N ALA A 180 0.23 22.20 4.32
CA ALA A 180 -0.02 23.40 3.53
C ALA A 180 -1.12 23.16 2.49
N ALA A 181 -1.01 22.09 1.70
CA ALA A 181 -2.01 21.71 0.70
C ALA A 181 -3.42 21.54 1.30
N MET A 182 -3.51 20.88 2.46
CA MET A 182 -4.78 20.72 3.20
C MET A 182 -5.35 22.06 3.68
N SER A 183 -4.51 23.00 4.07
CA SER A 183 -4.94 24.34 4.49
C SER A 183 -5.46 25.15 3.30
N THR A 184 -4.79 25.08 2.15
CA THR A 184 -5.21 25.75 0.91
C THR A 184 -6.55 25.22 0.39
N ARG A 185 -6.78 23.91 0.50
CA ARG A 185 -8.03 23.28 0.01
C ARG A 185 -9.27 23.58 0.86
N LYS A 186 -9.10 24.12 2.07
CA LYS A 186 -10.23 24.50 2.94
C LYS A 186 -10.95 25.78 2.51
N LYS A 187 -10.61 26.35 1.35
CA LYS A 187 -11.33 27.45 0.72
C LYS A 187 -12.07 26.94 -0.50
#